data_AF-A0A923XAV9-F1
#
_entry.id   AF-A0A923XAV9-F1
#
_cell.length_a   1.000
_cell.length_b   1.000
_cell.length_c   1.000
_cell.angle_alpha   90.00
_cell.angle_beta   90.00
_cell.angle_gamma   90.00
#
_symmetry.space_group_name_H-M   'P 1'
#
loop_
_entity.id
_entity.type
_entity.pdbx_description
1 polymer ?
#
loop_
_entity_poly.entity_id
_entity_poly.type
_entity_poly.pdbx_seq_one_letter_code
_entity_poly.pdbx_strand_id
1 'polypeptide(L)'
;VGQKLVADYSGKYHNFVKSCAPKLYANGVGLLERLTQEFPRFEDVSIYKGNRVEIYKLAQLGIWGMHLALSPRGDWKLEDANMLTAFADYIVPVGMRVMGIFEYAPELEEQINSLREVKRDSDAEIEIRANSLYAIARLTDEINARRPGMDTLLQPQVDFRFWKTYHATHWPHHLTKTIMY
;
A
#
# COMPACT_ATOMS: atom_id res chain seq x y z
N VAL A 1 16.14 -8.63 5.99
CA VAL A 1 16.52 -7.20 5.94
C VAL A 1 17.90 -6.96 6.55
N GLY A 2 18.10 -7.19 7.86
CA GLY A 2 19.36 -6.87 8.53
C GLY A 2 20.63 -7.47 7.90
N GLN A 3 20.62 -8.75 7.54
CA GLN A 3 21.77 -9.42 6.90
C GLN A 3 22.22 -8.71 5.61
N LYS A 4 21.29 -8.39 4.71
CA LYS A 4 21.55 -7.65 3.46
C LYS A 4 22.09 -6.24 3.74
N LEU A 5 21.53 -5.54 4.73
CA LEU A 5 22.05 -4.23 5.14
C LEU A 5 23.49 -4.30 5.65
N VAL A 6 23.83 -5.29 6.46
CA VAL A 6 25.19 -5.46 6.97
C VAL A 6 26.17 -5.75 5.85
N ALA A 7 25.82 -6.66 4.94
CA ALA A 7 26.67 -7.07 3.83
C ALA A 7 26.96 -5.91 2.86
N ASP A 8 25.92 -5.19 2.44
CA ASP A 8 26.02 -4.30 1.27
C ASP A 8 25.93 -2.82 1.61
N TYR A 9 25.47 -2.48 2.82
CA TYR A 9 25.12 -1.11 3.22
C TYR A 9 25.69 -0.70 4.59
N SER A 10 26.72 -1.39 5.08
CA SER A 10 27.35 -1.15 6.39
C SER A 10 26.37 -1.18 7.58
N GLY A 11 25.30 -1.96 7.45
CA GLY A 11 24.24 -2.09 8.45
C GLY A 11 23.27 -0.92 8.51
N LYS A 12 23.34 0.05 7.59
CA LYS A 12 22.57 1.31 7.67
C LYS A 12 21.60 1.47 6.50
N TYR A 13 20.30 1.58 6.80
CA TYR A 13 19.26 1.73 5.77
C TYR A 13 19.42 3.00 4.91
N HIS A 14 19.88 4.10 5.50
CA HIS A 14 20.10 5.34 4.74
C HIS A 14 21.19 5.19 3.65
N ASN A 15 22.13 4.24 3.79
CA ASN A 15 23.11 3.96 2.74
C ASN A 15 22.44 3.28 1.53
N PHE A 16 21.50 2.36 1.78
CA PHE A 16 20.66 1.80 0.72
C PHE A 16 19.85 2.89 0.01
N VAL A 17 19.15 3.75 0.76
CA VAL A 17 18.36 4.86 0.18
C VAL A 17 19.22 5.78 -0.67
N LYS A 18 20.41 6.19 -0.19
CA LYS A 18 21.34 7.05 -0.95
C LYS A 18 21.90 6.39 -2.22
N SER A 19 21.87 5.06 -2.30
CA SER A 19 22.29 4.33 -3.49
C SER A 19 21.20 4.22 -4.56
N CYS A 20 19.96 4.58 -4.25
CA CYS A 20 18.83 4.55 -5.18
C CYS A 20 18.57 5.94 -5.79
N ALA A 21 17.90 5.97 -6.94
CA ALA A 21 17.27 7.20 -7.40
C ALA A 21 16.17 7.62 -6.40
N PRO A 22 15.94 8.93 -6.16
CA PRO A 22 14.88 9.43 -5.27
C PRO A 22 13.49 9.33 -5.93
N LYS A 23 13.21 8.21 -6.58
CA LYS A 23 11.99 7.87 -7.32
C LYS A 23 11.54 6.46 -6.96
N LEU A 24 10.26 6.13 -7.06
CA LEU A 24 9.81 4.74 -6.97
C LEU A 24 10.37 3.92 -8.12
N TYR A 25 10.26 4.48 -9.34
CA TYR A 25 10.65 3.83 -10.59
C TYR A 25 11.67 4.68 -11.35
N ALA A 26 12.81 4.08 -11.66
CA ALA A 26 13.87 4.71 -12.41
C ALA A 26 14.74 3.65 -13.12
N ASN A 27 14.17 2.93 -14.09
CA ASN A 27 14.89 1.94 -14.90
C ASN A 27 15.68 0.91 -14.07
N GLY A 28 15.06 0.36 -13.02
CA GLY A 28 15.67 -0.62 -12.12
C GLY A 28 16.53 -0.03 -10.99
N VAL A 29 16.77 1.28 -10.97
CA VAL A 29 17.47 1.95 -9.84
C VAL A 29 16.55 2.77 -8.94
N GLY A 30 15.24 2.71 -9.19
CA GLY A 30 14.22 3.31 -8.33
C GLY A 30 14.22 2.66 -6.94
N LEU A 31 13.83 3.44 -5.95
CA LEU A 31 13.78 3.02 -4.56
C LEU A 31 12.81 1.86 -4.33
N LEU A 32 11.62 1.88 -4.97
CA LEU A 32 10.66 0.78 -4.84
C LEU A 32 11.14 -0.47 -5.59
N GLU A 33 11.67 -0.30 -6.80
CA GLU A 33 12.25 -1.37 -7.60
C GLU A 33 13.34 -2.10 -6.82
N ARG A 34 14.33 -1.37 -6.29
CA ARG A 34 15.44 -1.98 -5.55
C ARG A 34 15.01 -2.52 -4.19
N LEU A 35 14.07 -1.86 -3.50
CA LEU A 35 13.61 -2.30 -2.19
C LEU A 35 12.90 -3.65 -2.28
N THR A 36 12.07 -3.85 -3.30
CA THR A 36 11.35 -5.11 -3.53
C THR A 36 12.25 -6.22 -4.05
N GLN A 37 13.25 -5.89 -4.88
CA GLN A 37 14.22 -6.87 -5.41
C GLN A 37 15.27 -7.32 -4.39
N GLU A 38 15.83 -6.40 -3.60
CA GLU A 38 16.94 -6.72 -2.70
C GLU A 38 16.51 -7.26 -1.33
N PHE A 39 15.26 -7.01 -0.96
CA PHE A 39 14.72 -7.37 0.34
C PHE A 39 13.39 -8.11 0.18
N PRO A 40 13.41 -9.47 0.14
CA PRO A 40 12.20 -10.29 -0.08
C PRO A 40 11.04 -10.02 0.89
N ARG A 41 11.34 -9.44 2.07
CA ARG A 41 10.33 -8.98 3.03
C ARG A 41 9.36 -7.94 2.46
N PHE A 42 9.76 -7.23 1.41
CA PHE A 42 8.98 -6.19 0.73
C PHE A 42 8.41 -6.66 -0.62
N GLU A 43 8.73 -7.87 -1.07
CA GLU A 43 8.19 -8.47 -2.30
C GLU A 43 6.76 -9.01 -2.07
N ASP A 44 5.81 -8.10 -1.88
CA ASP A 44 4.39 -8.42 -1.74
C ASP A 44 3.72 -8.57 -3.11
N VAL A 45 3.78 -9.81 -3.61
CA VAL A 45 3.29 -10.22 -4.93
C VAL A 45 2.41 -11.47 -4.81
N SER A 46 1.37 -11.51 -5.63
CA SER A 46 0.47 -12.67 -5.76
C SER A 46 0.28 -13.04 -7.25
N ILE A 47 -0.18 -14.27 -7.51
CA ILE A 47 -0.58 -14.70 -8.86
C ILE A 47 -2.10 -14.80 -8.90
N TYR A 48 -2.74 -14.02 -9.76
CA TYR A 48 -4.18 -13.99 -9.95
C TYR A 48 -4.53 -14.32 -11.38
N LYS A 49 -5.23 -15.45 -11.58
CA LYS A 49 -5.66 -15.92 -12.92
C LYS A 49 -4.53 -15.91 -13.96
N GLY A 50 -3.33 -16.33 -13.54
CA GLY A 50 -2.13 -16.38 -14.38
C GLY A 50 -1.35 -15.06 -14.50
N ASN A 51 -1.85 -13.96 -13.91
CA ASN A 51 -1.21 -12.66 -13.94
C ASN A 51 -0.47 -12.37 -12.62
N ARG A 52 0.71 -11.77 -12.72
CA ARG A 52 1.45 -11.27 -11.57
C ARG A 52 0.82 -9.97 -11.07
N VAL A 53 0.46 -9.91 -9.79
CA VAL A 53 -0.13 -8.74 -9.13
C VAL A 53 0.84 -8.22 -8.09
N GLU A 54 1.27 -6.98 -8.23
CA GLU A 54 2.32 -6.34 -7.43
C GLU A 54 1.71 -5.28 -6.51
N ILE A 55 1.59 -5.58 -5.21
CA ILE A 55 0.93 -4.69 -4.25
C ILE A 55 1.96 -3.87 -3.48
N TYR A 56 3.07 -4.49 -3.08
CA TYR A 56 4.21 -3.83 -2.42
C TYR A 56 3.84 -2.93 -1.23
N LYS A 57 2.80 -3.29 -0.48
CA LYS A 57 2.17 -2.42 0.53
C LYS A 57 3.18 -1.84 1.53
N LEU A 58 3.99 -2.70 2.15
CA LEU A 58 4.95 -2.28 3.18
C LEU A 58 6.12 -1.49 2.60
N ALA A 59 6.51 -1.78 1.35
CA ALA A 59 7.55 -1.04 0.66
C ALA A 59 7.09 0.40 0.41
N GLN A 60 5.91 0.55 -0.17
CA GLN A 60 5.30 1.85 -0.45
C GLN A 60 5.02 2.64 0.83
N LEU A 61 4.50 1.99 1.88
CA LEU A 61 4.26 2.63 3.19
C LEU A 61 5.57 3.15 3.82
N GLY A 62 6.64 2.36 3.79
CA GLY A 62 7.94 2.76 4.32
C GLY A 62 8.52 3.96 3.58
N ILE A 63 8.43 3.96 2.25
CA ILE A 63 8.89 5.09 1.41
C ILE A 63 8.05 6.34 1.68
N TRP A 64 6.72 6.21 1.78
CA TRP A 64 5.83 7.31 2.10
C TRP A 64 6.10 7.92 3.48
N GLY A 65 6.33 7.08 4.49
CA GLY A 65 6.72 7.54 5.83
C GLY A 65 8.01 8.37 5.81
N MET A 66 9.01 7.92 5.05
CA MET A 66 10.25 8.67 4.86
C MET A 66 10.01 10.00 4.14
N HIS A 67 9.19 10.01 3.08
CA HIS A 67 8.82 11.23 2.37
C HIS A 67 8.16 12.26 3.30
N LEU A 68 7.16 11.84 4.07
CA LEU A 68 6.46 12.72 5.01
C LEU A 68 7.37 13.27 6.12
N ALA A 69 8.31 12.47 6.60
CA ALA A 69 9.21 12.87 7.68
C ALA A 69 10.31 13.85 7.23
N LEU A 70 10.81 13.70 6.00
CA LEU A 70 12.01 14.39 5.54
C LEU A 70 11.75 15.51 4.53
N SER A 71 10.70 15.39 3.71
CA SER A 71 10.38 16.38 2.66
C SER A 71 10.12 17.79 3.22
N PRO A 72 9.33 17.96 4.31
CA PRO A 72 9.09 19.29 4.89
C PRO A 72 10.34 19.99 5.43
N ARG A 73 11.41 19.23 5.71
CA ARG A 73 12.69 19.75 6.20
C ARG A 73 13.69 20.03 5.08
N GLY A 74 13.40 19.59 3.86
CA GLY A 74 14.30 19.68 2.71
C GLY A 74 15.42 18.64 2.70
N ASP A 75 15.43 17.68 3.63
CA ASP A 75 16.51 16.68 3.78
C ASP A 75 16.47 15.60 2.69
N TRP A 76 15.26 15.20 2.26
CA TRP A 76 15.03 14.23 1.20
C TRP A 76 13.57 14.29 0.74
N LYS A 77 13.31 14.09 -0.56
CA LYS A 77 11.96 13.96 -1.10
C LYS A 77 11.89 12.87 -2.15
N LEU A 78 10.71 12.27 -2.28
CA LEU A 78 10.38 11.36 -3.36
C LEU A 78 9.90 12.23 -4.53
N GLU A 79 10.56 12.14 -5.67
CA GLU A 79 10.31 13.02 -6.81
C GLU A 79 9.04 12.64 -7.58
N ASP A 80 8.66 11.37 -7.54
CA ASP A 80 7.47 10.80 -8.20
C ASP A 80 6.45 10.31 -7.16
N ALA A 81 6.28 11.06 -6.06
CA ALA A 81 5.36 10.68 -4.98
C ALA A 81 3.91 10.46 -5.45
N ASN A 82 3.53 11.05 -6.58
CA ASN A 82 2.23 10.82 -7.23
C ASN A 82 2.04 9.40 -7.78
N MET A 83 3.12 8.61 -7.90
CA MET A 83 3.09 7.22 -8.34
C MET A 83 2.84 6.23 -7.18
N LEU A 84 2.84 6.70 -5.92
CA LEU A 84 2.44 5.88 -4.79
C LEU A 84 0.96 5.53 -4.88
N THR A 85 0.62 4.29 -4.54
CA THR A 85 -0.77 3.85 -4.41
C THR A 85 -1.28 3.99 -2.98
N ALA A 86 -2.55 3.66 -2.77
CA ALA A 86 -3.06 3.29 -1.45
C ALA A 86 -2.28 2.12 -0.83
N PHE A 87 -2.45 1.90 0.49
CA PHE A 87 -1.74 0.85 1.22
C PHE A 87 -2.70 -0.28 1.56
N ALA A 88 -2.93 -1.17 0.59
CA ALA A 88 -3.93 -2.25 0.70
C ALA A 88 -3.63 -3.24 1.85
N ASP A 89 -4.19 -2.93 3.01
CA ASP A 89 -4.23 -3.76 4.22
C ASP A 89 -5.64 -4.31 4.46
N TYR A 90 -5.89 -4.80 5.68
CA TYR A 90 -7.18 -5.33 6.10
C TYR A 90 -8.16 -4.27 6.62
N ILE A 91 -7.70 -3.04 6.84
CA ILE A 91 -8.47 -1.96 7.47
C ILE A 91 -9.15 -1.07 6.45
N VAL A 92 -8.43 -0.64 5.41
CA VAL A 92 -8.96 0.24 4.38
C VAL A 92 -10.24 -0.33 3.72
N PRO A 93 -10.32 -1.64 3.37
CA PRO A 93 -11.56 -2.23 2.86
C PRO A 93 -12.75 -2.08 3.81
N VAL A 94 -12.55 -2.15 5.13
CA VAL A 94 -13.64 -1.96 6.10
C VAL A 94 -14.19 -0.54 6.05
N GLY A 95 -13.31 0.46 5.99
CA GLY A 95 -13.73 1.86 5.84
C GLY A 95 -14.58 2.06 4.58
N MET A 96 -14.20 1.43 3.47
CA MET A 96 -14.94 1.48 2.21
C MET A 96 -16.32 0.82 2.32
N ARG A 97 -16.42 -0.33 2.99
CA ARG A 97 -17.71 -1.00 3.23
C ARG A 97 -18.66 -0.14 4.06
N VAL A 98 -18.16 0.44 5.16
CA VAL A 98 -18.98 1.31 6.03
C VAL A 98 -19.53 2.52 5.26
N MET A 99 -18.78 3.01 4.27
CA MET A 99 -19.22 4.12 3.41
C MET A 99 -20.06 3.67 2.21
N GLY A 100 -20.37 2.39 2.06
CA GLY A 100 -21.14 1.85 0.94
C GLY A 100 -20.41 1.87 -0.41
N ILE A 101 -19.08 1.95 -0.40
CA ILE A 101 -18.24 1.88 -1.61
C ILE A 101 -18.02 0.43 -2.03
N PHE A 102 -17.88 -0.46 -1.05
CA PHE A 102 -17.73 -1.90 -1.25
C PHE A 102 -18.97 -2.66 -0.79
N GLU A 103 -19.30 -3.67 -1.56
CA GLU A 103 -20.06 -4.84 -1.12
C GLU A 103 -19.28 -6.10 -1.50
N TYR A 104 -19.44 -7.15 -0.71
CA TYR A 104 -18.82 -8.44 -1.00
C TYR A 104 -19.87 -9.41 -1.53
N ALA A 105 -19.40 -10.39 -2.29
CA ALA A 105 -20.22 -11.53 -2.63
C ALA A 105 -20.71 -12.22 -1.34
N PRO A 106 -21.95 -12.75 -1.31
CA PRO A 106 -22.55 -13.30 -0.10
C PRO A 106 -21.67 -14.31 0.66
N GLU A 107 -20.94 -15.15 -0.06
CA GLU A 107 -20.03 -16.15 0.50
C GLU A 107 -18.83 -15.54 1.23
N LEU A 108 -18.26 -14.46 0.70
CA LEU A 108 -17.12 -13.76 1.29
C LEU A 108 -17.59 -12.93 2.49
N GLU A 109 -18.76 -12.32 2.38
CA GLU A 109 -19.44 -11.63 3.48
C GLU A 109 -19.67 -12.58 4.67
N GLU A 110 -20.24 -13.77 4.42
CA GLU A 110 -20.44 -14.81 5.45
C GLU A 110 -19.10 -15.27 6.06
N GLN A 111 -18.09 -15.50 5.22
CA GLN A 111 -16.77 -15.95 5.67
C GLN A 111 -16.12 -14.95 6.64
N ILE A 112 -16.14 -13.66 6.29
CA ILE A 112 -15.58 -12.58 7.11
C ILE A 112 -16.37 -12.43 8.42
N ASN A 113 -17.71 -12.40 8.34
CA ASN A 113 -18.57 -12.24 9.52
C ASN A 113 -18.47 -13.44 10.48
N SER A 114 -18.15 -14.62 9.96
CA SER A 114 -17.91 -15.84 10.76
C SER A 114 -16.48 -15.95 11.30
N LEU A 115 -15.64 -14.92 11.13
CA LEU A 115 -14.23 -14.92 11.55
C LEU A 115 -13.43 -16.09 10.97
N ARG A 116 -13.80 -16.56 9.77
CA ARG A 116 -13.05 -17.59 9.06
C ARG A 116 -11.92 -16.95 8.27
N GLU A 117 -10.77 -17.62 8.25
CA GLU A 117 -9.59 -17.15 7.52
C GLU A 117 -9.89 -17.00 6.02
N VAL A 118 -9.57 -15.83 5.47
CA VAL A 118 -9.43 -15.59 4.04
C VAL A 118 -7.96 -15.81 3.72
N LYS A 119 -7.65 -16.93 3.06
CA LYS A 119 -6.27 -17.37 2.82
C LYS A 119 -5.52 -16.33 1.98
N ARG A 120 -4.25 -16.11 2.32
CA ARG A 120 -3.33 -15.34 1.48
C ARG A 120 -3.26 -15.97 0.09
N ASP A 121 -3.17 -15.12 -0.94
CA ASP A 121 -3.10 -15.51 -2.35
C ASP A 121 -4.34 -16.27 -2.86
N SER A 122 -5.45 -16.23 -2.10
CA SER A 122 -6.76 -16.61 -2.64
C SER A 122 -7.33 -15.48 -3.49
N ASP A 123 -8.17 -15.81 -4.47
CA ASP A 123 -8.87 -14.82 -5.29
C ASP A 123 -9.56 -13.77 -4.41
N ALA A 124 -10.24 -14.16 -3.34
CA ALA A 124 -10.89 -13.25 -2.41
C ALA A 124 -9.92 -12.26 -1.74
N GLU A 125 -8.77 -12.72 -1.23
CA GLU A 125 -7.79 -11.82 -0.60
C GLU A 125 -7.18 -10.84 -1.62
N ILE A 126 -6.81 -11.35 -2.80
CA ILE A 126 -6.23 -10.53 -3.86
C ILE A 126 -7.26 -9.51 -4.37
N GLU A 127 -8.50 -9.93 -4.60
CA GLU A 127 -9.59 -9.08 -5.08
C GLU A 127 -9.93 -7.98 -4.08
N ILE A 128 -10.01 -8.29 -2.77
CA ILE A 128 -10.23 -7.26 -1.73
C ILE A 128 -9.14 -6.18 -1.84
N ARG A 129 -7.87 -6.60 -1.87
CA ARG A 129 -6.72 -5.67 -1.85
C ARG A 129 -6.63 -4.87 -3.14
N ALA A 130 -6.72 -5.52 -4.30
CA ALA A 130 -6.66 -4.88 -5.60
C ALA A 130 -7.81 -3.89 -5.82
N ASN A 131 -9.03 -4.25 -5.42
CA ASN A 131 -10.16 -3.34 -5.49
C ASN A 131 -9.97 -2.14 -4.56
N SER A 132 -9.33 -2.30 -3.39
CA SER A 132 -9.06 -1.15 -2.51
C SER A 132 -8.10 -0.16 -3.16
N LEU A 133 -7.04 -0.65 -3.81
CA LEU A 133 -6.14 0.21 -4.58
C LEU A 133 -6.90 0.95 -5.69
N TYR A 134 -7.68 0.22 -6.47
CA TYR A 134 -8.44 0.80 -7.59
C TYR A 134 -9.47 1.84 -7.12
N ALA A 135 -10.22 1.53 -6.05
CA ALA A 135 -11.21 2.44 -5.49
C ALA A 135 -10.57 3.73 -4.95
N ILE A 136 -9.45 3.65 -4.21
CA ILE A 136 -8.74 4.87 -3.77
C ILE A 136 -8.21 5.67 -4.97
N ALA A 137 -7.65 5.02 -5.99
CA ALA A 137 -7.18 5.71 -7.19
C ALA A 137 -8.31 6.51 -7.84
N ARG A 138 -9.44 5.84 -8.11
CA ARG A 138 -10.66 6.46 -8.66
C ARG A 138 -11.16 7.60 -7.78
N LEU A 139 -11.27 7.39 -6.47
CA LEU A 139 -11.75 8.42 -5.53
C LEU A 139 -10.81 9.62 -5.49
N THR A 140 -9.49 9.40 -5.56
CA THR A 140 -8.49 10.47 -5.56
C THR A 140 -8.67 11.37 -6.78
N ASP A 141 -8.81 10.78 -7.97
CA ASP A 141 -9.03 11.52 -9.21
C ASP A 141 -10.34 12.33 -9.14
N GLU A 142 -11.42 11.68 -8.70
CA GLU A 142 -12.74 12.31 -8.56
C GLU A 142 -12.74 13.47 -7.54
N ILE A 143 -12.04 13.33 -6.41
CA ILE A 143 -11.90 14.40 -5.41
C ILE A 143 -11.10 15.57 -5.99
N ASN A 144 -9.99 15.29 -6.68
CA ASN A 144 -9.16 16.33 -7.29
C ASN A 144 -9.93 17.10 -8.36
N ALA A 145 -10.72 16.41 -9.20
CA ALA A 145 -11.57 17.05 -10.21
C ALA A 145 -12.61 18.01 -9.62
N ARG A 146 -13.11 17.72 -8.40
CA ARG A 146 -14.07 18.57 -7.68
C ARG A 146 -13.43 19.72 -6.91
N ARG A 147 -12.10 19.79 -6.84
CA ARG A 147 -11.34 20.77 -6.05
C ARG A 147 -10.36 21.56 -6.92
N PRO A 148 -10.81 22.21 -8.02
CA PRO A 148 -9.92 22.94 -8.90
C PRO A 148 -9.20 24.07 -8.16
N GLY A 149 -7.91 24.26 -8.45
CA GLY A 149 -7.07 25.30 -7.84
C GLY A 149 -6.52 24.97 -6.45
N MET A 150 -6.83 23.79 -5.89
CA MET A 150 -6.20 23.28 -4.67
C MET A 150 -5.00 22.38 -5.01
N ASP A 151 -4.10 22.20 -4.03
CA ASP A 151 -3.02 21.20 -4.16
C ASP A 151 -3.61 19.81 -4.45
N THR A 152 -3.01 19.13 -5.42
CA THR A 152 -3.39 17.78 -5.83
C THR A 152 -3.20 16.80 -4.68
N LEU A 153 -4.26 16.07 -4.33
CA LEU A 153 -4.17 14.96 -3.39
C LEU A 153 -3.51 13.75 -4.05
N LEU A 154 -2.66 13.08 -3.28
CA LEU A 154 -2.06 11.80 -3.62
C LEU A 154 -2.86 10.66 -2.97
N GLN A 155 -2.84 9.48 -3.58
CA GLN A 155 -3.59 8.31 -3.10
C GLN A 155 -3.31 7.97 -1.61
N PRO A 156 -2.05 7.99 -1.11
CA PRO A 156 -1.77 7.76 0.32
C PRO A 156 -2.50 8.71 1.27
N GLN A 157 -2.80 9.94 0.84
CA GLN A 157 -3.51 10.92 1.67
C GLN A 157 -5.01 10.61 1.76
N VAL A 158 -5.60 10.09 0.67
CA VAL A 158 -7.00 9.65 0.64
C VAL A 158 -7.16 8.33 1.40
N ASP A 159 -6.25 7.37 1.18
CA ASP A 159 -6.14 6.12 1.94
C ASP A 159 -6.13 6.36 3.45
N PHE A 160 -5.29 7.29 3.92
CA PHE A 160 -5.19 7.63 5.35
C PHE A 160 -6.54 8.10 5.95
N ARG A 161 -7.44 8.70 5.15
CA ARG A 161 -8.78 9.09 5.61
C ARG A 161 -9.67 7.89 5.90
N PHE A 162 -9.56 6.83 5.13
CA PHE A 162 -10.28 5.57 5.41
C PHE A 162 -9.65 4.87 6.61
N TRP A 163 -8.33 4.75 6.62
CA TRP A 163 -7.59 4.08 7.68
C TRP A 163 -7.84 4.71 9.06
N LYS A 164 -7.81 6.05 9.17
CA LYS A 164 -8.07 6.76 10.43
C LYS A 164 -9.51 6.56 10.94
N THR A 165 -10.49 6.52 10.04
CA THR A 165 -11.92 6.38 10.38
C THR A 165 -12.23 4.99 10.96
N TYR A 166 -11.44 3.96 10.65
CA TYR A 166 -11.65 2.63 11.18
C TYR A 166 -11.61 2.55 12.71
N HIS A 167 -10.82 3.39 13.39
CA HIS A 167 -10.79 3.41 14.86
C HIS A 167 -12.12 3.84 15.51
N ALA A 168 -13.15 4.17 14.72
CA ALA A 168 -14.50 4.43 15.17
C ALA A 168 -15.49 3.28 14.91
N THR A 169 -15.06 2.12 14.38
CA THR A 169 -15.95 0.99 14.02
C THR A 169 -15.50 -0.35 14.60
N HIS A 170 -16.45 -1.27 14.74
CA HIS A 170 -16.24 -2.67 15.14
C HIS A 170 -16.59 -3.66 14.00
N TRP A 171 -16.76 -3.15 12.78
CA TRP A 171 -17.08 -4.00 11.63
C TRP A 171 -15.94 -5.00 11.36
N PRO A 172 -16.26 -6.28 11.10
CA PRO A 172 -15.23 -7.30 10.90
C PRO A 172 -14.44 -7.05 9.62
N HIS A 173 -13.13 -7.23 9.73
CA HIS A 173 -12.22 -7.27 8.59
C HIS A 173 -11.92 -8.71 8.19
N HIS A 174 -11.42 -8.90 6.96
CA HIS A 174 -10.92 -10.21 6.55
C HIS A 174 -9.73 -10.62 7.43
N LEU A 175 -9.69 -11.89 7.82
CA LEU A 175 -8.60 -12.46 8.60
C LEU A 175 -7.66 -13.20 7.66
N THR A 176 -6.48 -12.64 7.41
CA THR A 176 -5.46 -13.27 6.58
C THR A 176 -4.17 -13.41 7.36
N LYS A 177 -3.67 -14.63 7.52
CA LYS A 177 -2.37 -14.87 8.12
C LYS A 177 -1.28 -14.53 7.09
N THR A 178 -0.64 -13.37 7.25
CA THR A 178 0.44 -12.92 6.36
C THR A 178 1.44 -12.03 7.10
N ILE A 179 2.66 -11.96 6.56
CA ILE A 179 3.66 -10.98 6.96
C ILE A 179 3.60 -9.71 6.10
N MET A 180 2.82 -9.66 5.02
CA MET A 180 2.84 -8.53 4.08
C MET A 180 1.92 -7.36 4.43
N TYR A 181 1.16 -7.48 5.52
CA TYR A 181 0.34 -6.39 6.06
C TYR A 181 1.12 -5.55 7.07
#